data_AF-A0A0U2Q923-F1
#
_entry.id   AF-A0A0U2Q923-F1
#
_cell.length_a   1.000
_cell.length_b   1.000
_cell.length_c   1.000
_cell.angle_alpha   90.00
_cell.angle_beta   90.00
_cell.angle_gamma   90.00
#
_symmetry.space_group_name_H-M   'P 1'
#
loop_
_entity.id
_entity.type
_entity.pdbx_description
1 polymer ?
#
loop_
_entity_poly.entity_id
_entity_poly.type
_entity_poly.pdbx_seq_one_letter_code
_entity_poly.pdbx_strand_id
1 'polypeptide(L)'
;PSSYAGMEILSGSRAYVGGEGLYSKAQKGAVYRLTRYALFRDEADYRRYLHYMSTAKGDRQARLELSKPNMNYQKVAEGFIQGRNHPADVRIMTFMARKLGRFRYMREAIEIWGKADAAMQKLAAVGDTLHEEVASGRASPARVKELLRQVQAIDDHLSPLEDQFSYTLGVGARWLKGLLILIMTLATGLFLAVTIMIALLISRHLCSEINQLRAGATRIAGGDFNFTLRVDSQDEIGDLARTFQEMAVQRQQTERLKDEFFANVS
;
A
#
# COMPACT_ATOMS: atom_id res chain seq x y z
N PRO A 1 -8.81 1.07 6.68
CA PRO A 1 -8.30 0.00 5.76
C PRO A 1 -7.33 0.52 4.68
N SER A 2 -7.65 1.62 3.99
CA SER A 2 -6.86 2.17 2.87
C SER A 2 -5.49 2.76 3.27
N SER A 3 -5.40 3.43 4.42
CA SER A 3 -4.14 3.99 4.94
C SER A 3 -3.11 2.91 5.30
N TYR A 4 -3.56 1.76 5.85
CA TYR A 4 -2.70 0.64 6.23
C TYR A 4 -2.03 -0.03 5.02
N ALA A 5 -2.79 -0.24 3.94
CA ALA A 5 -2.26 -0.84 2.72
C ALA A 5 -1.19 0.03 2.04
N GLY A 6 -1.38 1.36 2.04
CA GLY A 6 -0.37 2.30 1.53
C GLY A 6 0.93 2.30 2.33
N MET A 7 0.83 2.23 3.67
CA MET A 7 2.00 2.16 4.56
C MET A 7 2.79 0.86 4.41
N GLU A 8 2.11 -0.29 4.31
CA GLU A 8 2.74 -1.60 4.09
C GLU A 8 3.54 -1.63 2.78
N ILE A 9 2.99 -1.08 1.70
CA ILE A 9 3.66 -1.00 0.39
C ILE A 9 4.93 -0.14 0.46
N LEU A 10 4.84 1.06 1.04
CA LEU A 10 6.01 1.94 1.20
C LEU A 10 7.07 1.29 2.09
N SER A 11 6.63 0.59 3.15
CA SER A 11 7.52 -0.16 4.03
C SER A 11 8.24 -1.27 3.29
N GLY A 12 7.53 -2.05 2.48
CA GLY A 12 8.12 -3.11 1.67
C GLY A 12 9.07 -2.60 0.59
N SER A 13 8.75 -1.49 -0.09
CA SER A 13 9.68 -0.88 -1.05
C SER A 13 10.97 -0.42 -0.37
N ARG A 14 10.87 0.23 0.80
CA ARG A 14 12.04 0.60 1.61
C ARG A 14 12.85 -0.64 2.02
N ALA A 15 12.19 -1.71 2.44
CA ALA A 15 12.87 -2.94 2.84
C ALA A 15 13.67 -3.55 1.67
N TYR A 16 13.08 -3.63 0.48
CA TYR A 16 13.80 -4.14 -0.71
C TYR A 16 14.97 -3.25 -1.15
N VAL A 17 14.81 -1.93 -1.12
CA VAL A 17 15.92 -1.00 -1.44
C VAL A 17 17.01 -1.07 -0.37
N GLY A 18 16.64 -1.21 0.91
CA GLY A 18 17.60 -1.44 2.00
C GLY A 18 18.36 -2.76 1.83
N GLY A 19 17.65 -3.83 1.45
CA GLY A 19 18.24 -5.14 1.14
C GLY A 19 19.21 -5.09 -0.05
N GLU A 20 18.84 -4.41 -1.14
CA GLU A 20 19.75 -4.18 -2.27
C GLU A 20 21.01 -3.43 -1.84
N GLY A 21 20.90 -2.37 -1.05
CA GLY A 21 22.07 -1.67 -0.53
C GLY A 21 22.97 -2.53 0.36
N LEU A 22 22.45 -3.55 1.05
CA LEU A 22 23.24 -4.53 1.80
C LEU A 22 23.91 -5.54 0.86
N TYR A 23 23.20 -5.97 -0.18
CA TYR A 23 23.71 -6.85 -1.23
C TYR A 23 24.89 -6.21 -1.98
N SER A 24 24.73 -4.98 -2.48
CA SER A 24 25.78 -4.25 -3.21
C SER A 24 27.03 -4.03 -2.33
N LYS A 25 26.85 -3.65 -1.06
CA LYS A 25 27.97 -3.53 -0.11
C LYS A 25 28.69 -4.87 0.10
N ALA A 26 27.96 -5.97 0.19
CA ALA A 26 28.55 -7.29 0.32
C ALA A 26 29.30 -7.69 -0.96
N GLN A 27 28.72 -7.43 -2.13
CA GLN A 27 29.33 -7.65 -3.43
C GLN A 27 30.67 -6.91 -3.57
N LYS A 28 30.71 -5.60 -3.30
CA LYS A 28 31.95 -4.80 -3.33
C LYS A 28 32.96 -5.27 -2.28
N GLY A 29 32.49 -5.63 -1.09
CA GLY A 29 33.31 -6.22 -0.03
C GLY A 29 33.96 -7.54 -0.46
N ALA A 30 33.21 -8.40 -1.15
CA ALA A 30 33.70 -9.67 -1.68
C ALA A 30 34.80 -9.45 -2.73
N VAL A 31 34.56 -8.61 -3.73
CA VAL A 31 35.54 -8.29 -4.79
C VAL A 31 36.83 -7.71 -4.20
N TYR A 32 36.71 -6.76 -3.26
CA TYR A 32 37.86 -6.17 -2.58
C TYR A 32 38.68 -7.21 -1.82
N ARG A 33 38.03 -8.06 -1.03
CA ARG A 33 38.71 -9.09 -0.22
C ARG A 33 39.34 -10.17 -1.09
N LEU A 34 38.68 -10.59 -2.17
CA LEU A 34 39.22 -11.57 -3.10
C LEU A 34 40.44 -11.03 -3.85
N THR A 35 40.41 -9.76 -4.26
CA THR A 35 41.56 -9.10 -4.90
C THR A 35 42.75 -8.99 -3.94
N ARG A 36 42.50 -8.63 -2.67
CA ARG A 36 43.55 -8.62 -1.64
C ARG A 36 44.13 -10.00 -1.38
N TYR A 37 43.29 -11.03 -1.32
CA TYR A 37 43.73 -12.41 -1.16
C TYR A 37 44.69 -12.82 -2.28
N ALA A 38 44.37 -12.49 -3.53
CA ALA A 38 45.26 -12.78 -4.67
C ALA A 38 46.63 -12.09 -4.56
N LEU A 39 46.68 -10.90 -3.97
CA LEU A 39 47.91 -10.11 -3.80
C LEU A 39 48.76 -10.60 -2.62
N PHE A 40 48.15 -10.73 -1.45
CA PHE A 40 48.85 -10.95 -0.19
C PHE A 40 48.86 -12.40 0.27
N ARG A 41 48.02 -13.26 -0.34
CA ARG A 41 47.87 -14.68 0.00
C ARG A 41 47.48 -14.92 1.46
N ASP A 42 46.83 -13.94 2.09
CA ASP A 42 46.34 -14.04 3.46
C ASP A 42 44.96 -14.72 3.49
N GLU A 43 44.90 -15.95 4.00
CA GLU A 43 43.66 -16.71 4.16
C GLU A 43 42.58 -16.00 4.97
N ALA A 44 42.93 -15.02 5.80
CA ALA A 44 41.92 -14.18 6.46
C ALA A 44 41.13 -13.32 5.45
N ASP A 45 41.73 -12.88 4.34
CA ASP A 45 41.03 -12.18 3.28
C ASP A 45 40.07 -13.10 2.50
N TYR A 46 40.46 -14.36 2.22
CA TYR A 46 39.54 -15.31 1.59
C TYR A 46 38.36 -15.68 2.51
N ARG A 47 38.59 -15.88 3.82
CA ARG A 47 37.49 -16.08 4.79
C ARG A 47 36.53 -14.88 4.83
N ARG A 48 37.04 -13.65 4.74
CA ARG A 48 36.21 -12.44 4.67
C ARG A 48 35.44 -12.35 3.36
N TYR A 49 36.03 -12.76 2.24
CA TYR A 49 35.33 -12.90 0.97
C TYR A 49 34.14 -13.87 1.10
N LEU A 50 34.35 -15.06 1.67
CA LEU A 50 33.28 -16.05 1.89
C LEU A 50 32.15 -15.50 2.77
N HIS A 51 32.50 -14.73 3.81
CA HIS A 51 31.51 -14.06 4.66
C HIS A 51 30.68 -13.04 3.87
N TYR A 52 31.28 -12.23 3.01
CA TYR A 52 30.51 -11.32 2.16
C TYR A 52 29.60 -12.09 1.18
N MET A 53 30.11 -13.16 0.56
CA MET A 53 29.34 -14.02 -0.34
C MET A 53 28.15 -14.70 0.36
N SER A 54 28.17 -14.88 1.68
CA SER A 54 27.03 -15.49 2.38
C SER A 54 25.78 -14.63 2.33
N THR A 55 25.90 -13.29 2.22
CA THR A 55 24.77 -12.36 2.08
C THR A 55 23.97 -12.69 0.81
N ALA A 56 24.64 -12.69 -0.34
CA ALA A 56 24.02 -13.02 -1.63
C ALA A 56 23.49 -14.47 -1.69
N LYS A 57 24.13 -15.42 -0.99
CA LYS A 57 23.64 -16.80 -0.87
C LYS A 57 22.29 -16.84 -0.12
N GLY A 58 22.16 -16.09 0.98
CA GLY A 58 20.91 -15.98 1.74
C GLY A 58 19.78 -15.37 0.92
N ASP A 59 20.06 -14.24 0.26
CA ASP A 59 19.10 -13.57 -0.62
C ASP A 59 18.62 -14.48 -1.76
N ARG A 60 19.54 -15.19 -2.41
CA ARG A 60 19.21 -16.19 -3.43
C ARG A 60 18.31 -17.30 -2.87
N GLN A 61 18.59 -17.82 -1.67
CA GLN A 61 17.75 -18.83 -1.03
C GLN A 61 16.31 -18.32 -0.86
N ALA A 62 16.15 -17.10 -0.33
CA ALA A 62 14.85 -16.49 -0.15
C ALA A 62 14.10 -16.34 -1.48
N ARG A 63 14.75 -15.81 -2.52
CA ARG A 63 14.15 -15.62 -3.86
C ARG A 63 13.68 -16.94 -4.48
N LEU A 64 14.51 -17.98 -4.42
CA LEU A 64 14.17 -19.29 -4.98
C LEU A 64 13.00 -19.92 -4.22
N GLU A 65 12.96 -19.77 -2.89
CA GLU A 65 11.85 -20.28 -2.08
C GLU A 65 10.54 -19.52 -2.32
N LEU A 66 10.60 -18.19 -2.47
CA LEU A 66 9.44 -17.34 -2.82
C LEU A 66 8.79 -17.73 -4.15
N SER A 67 9.57 -18.28 -5.07
CA SER A 67 9.13 -18.69 -6.41
C SER A 67 8.39 -20.04 -6.41
N LYS A 68 8.44 -20.81 -5.30
CA LYS A 68 7.78 -22.11 -5.21
C LYS A 68 6.27 -21.96 -5.00
N PRO A 69 5.44 -22.86 -5.57
CA PRO A 69 4.01 -22.92 -5.26
C PRO A 69 3.77 -23.14 -3.76
N ASN A 70 4.48 -24.11 -3.18
CA ASN A 70 4.46 -24.47 -1.76
C ASN A 70 5.64 -23.84 -1.02
N MET A 71 5.64 -22.51 -0.93
CA MET A 71 6.70 -21.72 -0.26
C MET A 71 6.80 -22.07 1.23
N ASN A 72 8.00 -22.40 1.70
CA ASN A 72 8.30 -22.50 3.12
C ASN A 72 8.74 -21.13 3.67
N TYR A 73 7.92 -20.53 4.54
CA TYR A 73 8.19 -19.21 5.11
C TYR A 73 9.47 -19.18 5.94
N GLN A 74 9.77 -20.24 6.68
CA GLN A 74 10.97 -20.31 7.51
C GLN A 74 12.23 -20.23 6.66
N LYS A 75 12.28 -20.94 5.53
CA LYS A 75 13.41 -20.87 4.58
C LYS A 75 13.56 -19.50 3.94
N VAL A 76 12.44 -18.80 3.67
CA VAL A 76 12.45 -17.40 3.21
C VAL A 76 13.03 -16.49 4.29
N ALA A 77 12.60 -16.65 5.54
CA ALA A 77 13.08 -15.85 6.65
C ALA A 77 14.58 -16.07 6.92
N GLU A 78 15.02 -17.32 6.97
CA GLU A 78 16.44 -17.69 7.09
C GLU A 78 17.27 -17.05 5.99
N GLY A 79 16.79 -17.12 4.74
CA GLY A 79 17.47 -16.52 3.58
C GLY A 79 17.60 -15.01 3.70
N PHE A 80 16.51 -14.29 3.97
CA PHE A 80 16.55 -12.83 4.09
C PHE A 80 17.38 -12.34 5.28
N ILE A 81 17.32 -13.05 6.42
CA ILE A 81 18.13 -12.74 7.61
C ILE A 81 19.61 -12.99 7.33
N GLN A 82 19.96 -14.07 6.63
CA GLN A 82 21.32 -14.31 6.15
C GLN A 82 21.77 -13.24 5.14
N GLY A 83 20.84 -12.76 4.31
CA GLY A 83 20.96 -11.56 3.46
C GLY A 83 21.02 -10.24 4.24
N ARG A 84 21.10 -10.31 5.58
CA ARG A 84 21.24 -9.19 6.51
C ARG A 84 20.03 -8.25 6.58
N ASN A 85 18.89 -8.64 6.01
CA ASN A 85 17.65 -7.90 6.15
C ASN A 85 17.15 -7.98 7.60
N HIS A 86 16.48 -6.91 8.05
CA HIS A 86 15.97 -6.88 9.41
C HIS A 86 14.81 -7.88 9.58
N PRO A 87 14.75 -8.67 10.67
CA PRO A 87 13.69 -9.68 10.87
C PRO A 87 12.26 -9.13 10.75
N ALA A 88 12.04 -7.89 11.19
CA ALA A 88 10.74 -7.22 11.08
C ALA A 88 10.29 -6.96 9.63
N ASP A 89 11.23 -6.85 8.69
CA ASP A 89 10.94 -6.56 7.28
C ASP A 89 10.63 -7.84 6.47
N VAL A 90 11.06 -9.01 6.96
CA VAL A 90 10.89 -10.31 6.26
C VAL A 90 9.44 -10.58 5.87
N ARG A 91 8.49 -10.30 6.78
CA ARG A 91 7.06 -10.52 6.53
C ARG A 91 6.56 -9.67 5.36
N ILE A 92 6.90 -8.38 5.34
CA ILE A 92 6.43 -7.47 4.29
C ILE A 92 7.15 -7.72 2.96
N MET A 93 8.43 -8.05 2.98
CA MET A 93 9.16 -8.47 1.78
C MET A 93 8.51 -9.71 1.16
N THR A 94 8.21 -10.72 1.97
CA THR A 94 7.51 -11.93 1.52
C THR A 94 6.15 -11.61 0.92
N PHE A 95 5.34 -10.79 1.59
CA PHE A 95 4.04 -10.36 1.08
C PHE A 95 4.18 -9.65 -0.27
N MET A 96 5.11 -8.71 -0.39
CA MET A 96 5.34 -7.95 -1.62
C MET A 96 5.77 -8.86 -2.78
N ALA A 97 6.75 -9.74 -2.59
CA ALA A 97 7.13 -10.69 -3.63
C ALA A 97 5.99 -11.63 -4.05
N ARG A 98 5.17 -12.11 -3.11
CA ARG A 98 4.11 -13.09 -3.39
C ARG A 98 2.85 -12.47 -3.99
N LYS A 99 2.35 -11.38 -3.39
CA LYS A 99 1.08 -10.75 -3.78
C LYS A 99 1.27 -9.73 -4.89
N LEU A 100 2.39 -9.01 -4.87
CA LEU A 100 2.69 -7.97 -5.85
C LEU A 100 3.72 -8.42 -6.89
N GLY A 101 4.27 -9.64 -6.81
CA GLY A 101 5.21 -10.20 -7.80
C GLY A 101 4.72 -10.24 -9.24
N ARG A 102 3.41 -10.20 -9.47
CA ARG A 102 2.82 -10.14 -10.82
C ARG A 102 2.73 -8.74 -11.39
N PHE A 103 2.87 -7.73 -10.53
CA PHE A 103 2.87 -6.34 -10.93
C PHE A 103 4.14 -6.02 -11.70
N ARG A 104 4.04 -5.23 -12.77
CA ARG A 104 5.12 -5.05 -13.77
C ARG A 104 6.47 -4.74 -13.13
N TYR A 105 6.53 -3.73 -12.27
CA TYR A 105 7.78 -3.28 -11.66
C TYR A 105 8.37 -4.30 -10.67
N MET A 106 7.53 -5.00 -9.92
CA MET A 106 8.02 -6.05 -9.00
C MET A 106 8.55 -7.26 -9.79
N ARG A 107 7.84 -7.67 -10.85
CA ARG A 107 8.30 -8.74 -11.74
C ARG A 107 9.65 -8.42 -12.37
N GLU A 108 9.80 -7.19 -12.88
CA GLU A 108 11.03 -6.69 -13.49
C GLU A 108 12.18 -6.65 -12.47
N ALA A 109 11.93 -6.16 -11.25
CA ALA A 109 12.91 -6.21 -10.16
C ALA A 109 13.33 -7.64 -9.79
N ILE A 110 12.39 -8.59 -9.72
CA ILE A 110 12.68 -10.01 -9.46
C ILE A 110 13.52 -10.62 -10.61
N GLU A 111 13.27 -10.22 -11.86
CA GLU A 111 14.05 -10.68 -13.01
C GLU A 111 15.49 -10.15 -12.97
N ILE A 112 15.66 -8.85 -12.68
CA ILE A 112 16.98 -8.22 -12.49
C ILE A 112 17.74 -8.91 -11.36
N TRP A 113 17.09 -9.15 -10.22
CA TRP A 113 17.67 -9.90 -9.11
C TRP A 113 18.09 -11.32 -9.54
N GLY A 114 17.29 -12.00 -10.35
CA GLY A 114 17.67 -13.29 -10.93
C GLY A 114 18.95 -13.24 -11.78
N LYS A 115 19.16 -12.17 -12.56
CA LYS A 115 20.38 -11.94 -13.36
C LYS A 115 21.58 -11.65 -12.45
N ALA A 116 21.42 -10.81 -11.43
CA ALA A 116 22.47 -10.51 -10.46
C ALA A 116 22.90 -11.78 -9.68
N ASP A 117 21.95 -12.61 -9.27
CA ASP A 117 22.24 -13.90 -8.62
C ASP A 117 23.05 -14.86 -9.52
N ALA A 118 22.81 -14.84 -10.83
CA ALA A 118 23.61 -15.64 -11.78
C ALA A 118 25.04 -15.11 -11.88
N ALA A 119 25.23 -13.78 -11.89
CA ALA A 119 26.55 -13.16 -11.87
C ALA A 119 27.30 -13.43 -10.55
N MET A 120 26.64 -13.35 -9.40
CA MET A 120 27.23 -13.70 -8.10
C MET A 120 27.66 -15.17 -8.00
N GLN A 121 26.92 -16.09 -8.65
CA GLN A 121 27.36 -17.49 -8.74
C GLN A 121 28.62 -17.65 -9.59
N LYS A 122 28.76 -16.89 -10.68
CA LYS A 122 30.00 -16.86 -11.47
C LYS A 122 31.16 -16.30 -10.63
N LEU A 123 30.92 -15.24 -9.85
CA LEU A 123 31.92 -14.67 -8.95
C LEU A 123 32.37 -15.70 -7.88
N ALA A 124 31.43 -16.50 -7.36
CA ALA A 124 31.75 -17.60 -6.46
C ALA A 124 32.69 -18.62 -7.11
N ALA A 125 32.34 -19.11 -8.30
CA ALA A 125 33.15 -20.10 -9.01
C ALA A 125 34.56 -19.58 -9.37
N VAL A 126 34.67 -18.32 -9.80
CA VAL A 126 35.98 -17.69 -10.08
C VAL A 126 36.79 -17.52 -8.79
N GLY A 127 36.13 -17.14 -7.68
CA GLY A 127 36.77 -17.03 -6.38
C GLY A 127 37.32 -18.35 -5.85
N ASP A 128 36.56 -19.44 -6.01
CA ASP A 128 37.00 -20.79 -5.64
C ASP A 128 38.20 -21.23 -6.49
N THR A 129 38.13 -21.02 -7.81
CA THR A 129 39.25 -21.32 -8.73
C THR A 129 40.51 -20.50 -8.39
N LEU A 130 40.34 -19.23 -8.04
CA LEU A 130 41.45 -18.35 -7.64
C LEU A 130 42.06 -18.79 -6.31
N HIS A 131 41.24 -19.25 -5.37
CA HIS A 131 41.72 -19.81 -4.11
C HIS A 131 42.54 -21.09 -4.34
N GLU A 132 42.04 -22.03 -5.14
CA GLU A 132 42.77 -23.26 -5.49
C GLU A 132 44.11 -22.95 -6.17
N GLU A 133 44.14 -22.03 -7.13
CA GLU A 133 45.35 -21.61 -7.83
C GLU A 133 46.40 -21.03 -6.87
N VAL A 134 45.99 -20.12 -5.98
CA VAL A 134 46.88 -19.47 -5.00
C VAL A 134 47.34 -20.45 -3.91
N ALA A 135 46.44 -21.30 -3.41
CA ALA A 135 46.73 -22.29 -2.36
C ALA A 135 47.63 -23.43 -2.83
N SER A 136 47.66 -23.72 -4.14
CA SER A 136 48.52 -24.76 -4.74
C SER A 136 50.03 -24.52 -4.53
N GLY A 137 50.44 -23.31 -4.14
CA GLY A 137 51.83 -22.90 -4.01
C GLY A 137 52.57 -22.73 -5.34
N ARG A 138 51.96 -23.10 -6.47
CA ARG A 138 52.49 -23.00 -7.84
C ARG A 138 51.68 -22.06 -8.73
N ALA A 139 51.04 -21.07 -8.10
CA ALA A 139 50.17 -20.11 -8.77
C ALA A 139 50.87 -19.42 -9.95
N SER A 140 50.30 -19.56 -11.15
CA SER A 140 50.75 -18.83 -12.32
C SER A 140 50.33 -17.36 -12.23
N PRO A 141 51.26 -16.38 -12.24
CA PRO A 141 50.90 -14.96 -12.20
C PRO A 141 49.97 -14.55 -13.34
N ALA A 142 50.13 -15.17 -14.52
CA ALA A 142 49.25 -14.95 -15.66
C ALA A 142 47.83 -15.48 -15.40
N ARG A 143 47.71 -16.66 -14.77
CA ARG A 143 46.41 -17.25 -14.43
C ARG A 143 45.68 -16.44 -13.36
N VAL A 144 46.38 -16.02 -12.31
CA VAL A 144 45.84 -15.14 -11.26
C VAL A 144 45.35 -13.82 -11.86
N LYS A 145 46.15 -13.19 -12.73
CA LYS A 145 45.76 -11.95 -13.42
C LYS A 145 44.52 -12.14 -14.29
N GLU A 146 44.40 -13.26 -14.98
CA GLU A 146 43.23 -13.60 -15.78
C GLU A 146 41.97 -13.77 -14.91
N LEU A 147 42.07 -14.50 -13.80
CA LEU A 147 40.95 -14.67 -12.86
C LEU A 147 40.51 -13.33 -12.25
N LEU A 148 41.46 -12.45 -11.89
CA LEU A 148 41.14 -11.10 -11.41
C LEU A 148 40.45 -10.24 -12.47
N ARG A 149 40.80 -10.39 -13.75
CA ARG A 149 40.05 -9.74 -14.84
C ARG A 149 38.62 -10.23 -14.95
N GLN A 150 38.38 -11.51 -14.76
CA GLN A 150 37.03 -12.07 -14.73
C GLN A 150 36.23 -11.55 -13.53
N VAL A 151 36.86 -11.44 -12.35
CA VAL A 151 36.25 -10.81 -11.17
C VAL A 151 35.80 -9.38 -11.50
N GLN A 152 36.68 -8.56 -12.09
CA GLN A 152 36.34 -7.18 -12.46
C GLN A 152 35.23 -7.11 -13.50
N ALA A 153 35.27 -7.96 -14.53
CA ALA A 153 34.22 -7.99 -15.56
C ALA A 153 32.85 -8.38 -14.97
N ILE A 154 32.82 -9.24 -13.95
CA ILE A 154 31.59 -9.58 -13.22
C ILE A 154 31.12 -8.40 -12.36
N ASP A 155 32.04 -7.69 -11.69
CA ASP A 155 31.74 -6.48 -10.90
C ASP A 155 31.14 -5.36 -11.76
N ASP A 156 31.73 -5.11 -12.93
CA ASP A 156 31.28 -4.13 -13.91
C ASP A 156 29.89 -4.49 -14.49
N HIS A 157 29.57 -5.78 -14.57
CA HIS A 157 28.26 -6.26 -15.00
C HIS A 157 27.19 -6.22 -13.89
N LEU A 158 27.59 -6.40 -12.62
CA LEU A 158 26.68 -6.38 -11.47
C LEU A 158 26.17 -4.97 -11.16
N SER A 159 27.05 -3.98 -11.19
CA SER A 159 26.70 -2.60 -10.76
C SER A 159 25.48 -2.02 -11.51
N PRO A 160 25.36 -2.14 -12.85
CA PRO A 160 24.16 -1.69 -13.56
C PRO A 160 22.88 -2.46 -13.21
N LEU A 161 22.98 -3.73 -12.82
CA LEU A 161 21.81 -4.52 -12.39
C LEU A 161 21.32 -4.05 -11.02
N GLU A 162 22.23 -3.74 -10.10
CA GLU A 162 21.93 -3.16 -8.78
C GLU A 162 21.21 -1.81 -8.94
N ASP A 163 21.76 -0.93 -9.78
CA ASP A 163 21.14 0.37 -10.09
C ASP A 163 19.76 0.22 -10.74
N GLN A 164 19.62 -0.69 -11.72
CA GLN A 164 18.34 -0.95 -12.38
C GLN A 164 17.30 -1.52 -11.42
N PHE A 165 17.70 -2.39 -10.48
CA PHE A 165 16.81 -2.93 -9.46
C PHE A 165 16.24 -1.80 -8.60
N SER A 166 17.11 -0.98 -8.03
CA SER A 166 16.74 0.14 -7.17
C SER A 166 15.92 1.20 -7.92
N TYR A 167 16.28 1.51 -9.18
CA TYR A 167 15.50 2.38 -10.04
C TYR A 167 14.08 1.84 -10.31
N THR A 168 13.97 0.57 -10.69
CA THR A 168 12.70 -0.08 -11.05
C THR A 168 11.72 -0.08 -9.88
N LEU A 169 12.19 -0.46 -8.69
CA LEU A 169 11.37 -0.41 -7.48
C LEU A 169 11.01 1.02 -7.11
N GLY A 170 11.93 1.98 -7.25
CA GLY A 170 11.67 3.39 -7.00
C GLY A 170 10.57 3.96 -7.90
N VAL A 171 10.61 3.67 -9.20
CA VAL A 171 9.55 4.10 -10.15
C VAL A 171 8.22 3.40 -9.83
N GLY A 172 8.26 2.09 -9.56
CA GLY A 172 7.07 1.32 -9.19
C GLY A 172 6.37 1.85 -7.94
N ALA A 173 7.14 2.18 -6.90
CA ALA A 173 6.64 2.75 -5.66
C ALA A 173 6.01 4.15 -5.87
N ARG A 174 6.65 5.02 -6.67
CA ARG A 174 6.10 6.35 -7.00
C ARG A 174 4.81 6.26 -7.80
N TRP A 175 4.76 5.38 -8.80
CA TRP A 175 3.56 5.14 -9.58
C TRP A 175 2.41 4.64 -8.70
N LEU A 176 2.69 3.65 -7.84
CA LEU A 176 1.69 3.06 -6.96
C LEU A 176 1.17 4.05 -5.93
N LYS A 177 2.05 4.90 -5.38
CA LYS A 177 1.66 6.04 -4.53
C LYS A 177 0.70 6.97 -5.28
N GLY A 178 1.02 7.35 -6.52
CA GLY A 178 0.16 8.20 -7.34
C GLY A 178 -1.22 7.60 -7.58
N LEU A 179 -1.28 6.31 -7.90
CA LEU A 179 -2.55 5.58 -8.06
C LEU A 179 -3.38 5.55 -6.78
N LEU A 180 -2.76 5.25 -5.63
CA LEU A 180 -3.46 5.25 -4.34
C LEU A 180 -4.03 6.62 -4.00
N ILE A 181 -3.24 7.69 -4.20
CA ILE A 181 -3.71 9.07 -3.98
C ILE A 181 -4.90 9.37 -4.88
N LEU A 182 -4.83 9.02 -6.18
CA LEU A 182 -5.94 9.24 -7.11
C LEU A 182 -7.22 8.53 -6.63
N ILE A 183 -7.13 7.25 -6.27
CA ILE A 183 -8.27 6.47 -5.76
C ILE A 183 -8.85 7.10 -4.49
N MET A 184 -7.99 7.52 -3.56
CA MET A 184 -8.45 8.17 -2.32
C MET A 184 -9.11 9.52 -2.59
N THR A 185 -8.57 10.33 -3.51
CA THR A 185 -9.17 11.61 -3.91
C THR A 185 -10.54 11.41 -4.56
N LEU A 186 -10.66 10.43 -5.47
CA LEU A 186 -11.93 10.10 -6.12
C LEU A 186 -12.96 9.57 -5.11
N ALA A 187 -12.54 8.67 -4.22
CA ALA A 187 -13.42 8.15 -3.16
C ALA A 187 -13.91 9.28 -2.24
N THR A 188 -13.01 10.18 -1.83
CA THR A 188 -13.36 11.34 -0.99
C THR A 188 -14.33 12.28 -1.72
N GLY A 189 -14.07 12.58 -3.00
CA GLY A 189 -14.97 13.40 -3.82
C GLY A 189 -16.35 12.77 -3.98
N LEU A 190 -16.42 11.44 -4.18
CA LEU A 190 -17.69 10.71 -4.26
C LEU A 190 -18.44 10.76 -2.93
N PHE A 191 -17.77 10.51 -1.80
CA PHE A 191 -18.39 10.62 -0.48
C PHE A 191 -18.95 12.02 -0.22
N LEU A 192 -18.19 13.07 -0.57
CA LEU A 192 -18.63 14.45 -0.43
C LEU A 192 -19.85 14.74 -1.30
N ALA A 193 -19.83 14.32 -2.57
CA ALA A 193 -20.95 14.50 -3.50
C ALA A 193 -22.22 13.80 -2.99
N VAL A 194 -22.11 12.56 -2.50
CA VAL A 194 -23.23 11.82 -1.90
C VAL A 194 -23.76 12.53 -0.65
N THR A 195 -22.88 13.02 0.21
CA THR A 195 -23.26 13.73 1.44
C THR A 195 -24.03 15.02 1.10
N ILE A 196 -23.52 15.81 0.15
CA ILE A 196 -24.18 17.03 -0.31
C ILE A 196 -25.53 16.70 -0.94
N MET A 197 -25.60 15.65 -1.78
CA MET A 197 -26.83 15.21 -2.41
C MET A 197 -27.90 14.84 -1.36
N ILE A 198 -27.54 14.04 -0.35
CA ILE A 198 -28.45 13.65 0.74
C ILE A 198 -28.89 14.88 1.53
N ALA A 199 -27.96 15.79 1.88
CA ALA A 199 -28.28 17.02 2.61
C ALA A 199 -29.27 17.92 1.82
N LEU A 200 -29.10 18.04 0.50
CA LEU A 200 -30.01 18.79 -0.36
C LEU A 200 -31.39 18.12 -0.46
N LEU A 201 -31.46 16.80 -0.51
CA LEU A 201 -32.73 16.07 -0.53
C LEU A 201 -33.50 16.26 0.77
N ILE A 202 -32.84 16.11 1.92
CA ILE A 202 -33.45 16.33 3.25
C ILE A 202 -33.89 17.78 3.40
N SER A 203 -33.04 18.74 3.03
CA SER A 203 -33.36 20.17 3.13
C SER A 203 -34.58 20.53 2.27
N ARG A 204 -34.67 20.00 1.04
CA ARG A 204 -35.84 20.22 0.16
C ARG A 204 -37.11 19.61 0.74
N HIS A 205 -37.02 18.40 1.32
CA HIS A 205 -38.16 17.74 1.94
C HIS A 205 -38.67 18.52 3.16
N LEU A 206 -37.78 18.86 4.11
CA LEU A 206 -38.14 19.65 5.31
C LEU A 206 -38.71 21.02 4.96
N CYS A 207 -38.09 21.74 4.01
CA CYS A 207 -38.61 23.04 3.56
C CYS A 207 -40.00 22.92 2.93
N SER A 208 -40.29 21.83 2.21
CA SER A 208 -41.62 21.59 1.64
C SER A 208 -42.65 21.39 2.74
N GLU A 209 -42.40 20.51 3.71
CA GLU A 209 -43.33 20.22 4.81
C GLU A 209 -43.58 21.45 5.70
N ILE A 210 -42.53 22.20 6.04
CA ILE A 210 -42.66 23.43 6.83
C ILE A 210 -43.50 24.48 6.08
N ASN A 211 -43.32 24.61 4.76
CA ASN A 211 -44.13 25.54 3.97
C ASN A 211 -45.60 25.11 3.89
N GLN A 212 -45.89 23.81 3.82
CA GLN A 212 -47.25 23.28 3.87
C GLN A 212 -47.92 23.57 5.22
N LEU A 213 -47.21 23.33 6.32
CA LEU A 213 -47.67 23.68 7.68
C LEU A 213 -47.95 25.18 7.80
N ARG A 214 -47.02 26.04 7.34
CA ARG A 214 -47.19 27.49 7.33
C ARG A 214 -48.42 27.93 6.54
N ALA A 215 -48.63 27.35 5.36
CA ALA A 215 -49.78 27.67 4.51
C ALA A 215 -51.11 27.28 5.18
N GLY A 216 -51.18 26.07 5.75
CA GLY A 216 -52.36 25.61 6.47
C GLY A 216 -52.66 26.44 7.71
N ALA A 217 -51.63 26.82 8.48
CA ALA A 217 -51.79 27.70 9.63
C ALA A 217 -52.31 29.09 9.26
N THR A 218 -51.84 29.64 8.14
CA THR A 218 -52.32 30.94 7.63
C THR A 218 -53.79 30.88 7.22
N ARG A 219 -54.25 29.78 6.60
CA ARG A 219 -55.67 29.59 6.22
C ARG A 219 -56.59 29.49 7.43
N ILE A 220 -56.20 28.69 8.42
CA ILE A 220 -56.97 28.54 9.66
C ILE A 220 -57.03 29.87 10.43
N ALA A 221 -55.94 30.64 10.47
CA ALA A 221 -55.93 31.97 11.07
C ALA A 221 -56.84 32.97 10.34
N GLY A 222 -57.04 32.79 9.02
CA GLY A 222 -57.98 33.55 8.19
C GLY A 222 -59.45 33.11 8.30
N GLY A 223 -59.76 32.12 9.15
CA GLY A 223 -61.12 31.62 9.37
C GLY A 223 -61.53 30.44 8.49
N ASP A 224 -60.65 29.92 7.63
CA ASP A 224 -60.92 28.72 6.83
C ASP A 224 -60.62 27.45 7.66
N PHE A 225 -61.60 27.04 8.45
CA PHE A 225 -61.50 25.84 9.29
C PHE A 225 -61.84 24.53 8.57
N ASN A 226 -62.29 24.57 7.31
CA ASN A 226 -62.59 23.37 6.54
C ASN A 226 -61.34 22.79 5.84
N PHE A 227 -60.19 23.43 5.97
CA PHE A 227 -58.93 22.96 5.43
C PHE A 227 -58.38 21.75 6.21
N THR A 228 -57.93 20.71 5.49
CA THR A 228 -57.26 19.54 6.07
C THR A 228 -55.77 19.56 5.72
N LEU A 229 -54.92 19.52 6.74
CA LEU A 229 -53.48 19.52 6.60
C LEU A 229 -52.98 18.10 6.27
N ARG A 230 -52.75 17.82 4.98
CA ARG A 230 -52.21 16.53 4.51
C ARG A 230 -50.68 16.56 4.51
N VAL A 231 -50.08 16.36 5.67
CA VAL A 231 -48.65 16.06 5.82
C VAL A 231 -48.51 14.55 5.99
N ASP A 232 -48.05 13.87 4.95
CA ASP A 232 -47.80 12.42 4.96
C ASP A 232 -46.37 12.16 5.46
N SER A 233 -46.15 12.48 6.74
CA SER A 233 -44.89 12.21 7.42
C SER A 233 -45.12 11.38 8.69
N GLN A 234 -44.20 10.46 8.94
CA GLN A 234 -44.17 9.62 10.15
C GLN A 234 -43.15 10.09 11.18
N ASP A 235 -42.55 11.27 10.95
CA ASP A 235 -41.60 11.91 11.86
C ASP A 235 -42.27 12.99 12.74
N GLU A 236 -41.46 13.79 13.44
CA GLU A 236 -41.90 14.86 14.32
C GLU A 236 -42.72 15.94 13.58
N ILE A 237 -42.52 16.11 12.27
CA ILE A 237 -43.29 17.05 11.45
C ILE A 237 -44.71 16.52 11.23
N GLY A 238 -44.85 15.21 11.07
CA GLY A 238 -46.14 14.52 11.00
C GLY A 238 -46.92 14.61 12.32
N ASP A 239 -46.26 14.41 13.46
CA ASP A 239 -46.86 14.58 14.78
C ASP A 239 -47.35 16.01 15.02
N LEU A 240 -46.53 17.01 14.63
CA LEU A 240 -46.90 18.41 14.72
C LEU A 240 -48.11 18.73 13.81
N ALA A 241 -48.14 18.21 12.59
CA ALA A 241 -49.25 18.40 11.67
C ALA A 241 -50.58 17.84 12.22
N ARG A 242 -50.54 16.64 12.83
CA ARG A 242 -51.71 16.03 13.49
C ARG A 242 -52.20 16.87 14.66
N THR A 243 -51.28 17.27 15.55
CA THR A 243 -51.60 18.12 16.70
C THR A 243 -52.21 19.46 16.26
N PHE A 244 -51.67 20.04 15.20
CA PHE A 244 -52.17 21.29 14.62
C PHE A 244 -53.59 21.14 14.05
N GLN A 245 -53.87 20.03 13.38
CA GLN A 245 -55.20 19.73 12.86
C GLN A 245 -56.22 19.55 13.99
N GLU A 246 -55.87 18.88 15.08
CA GLU A 246 -56.74 18.71 16.25
C GLU A 246 -57.13 20.07 16.86
N MET A 247 -56.16 20.97 17.03
CA MET A 247 -56.42 22.33 17.52
C MET A 247 -57.35 23.12 16.59
N ALA A 248 -57.16 22.99 15.28
CA ALA A 248 -58.02 23.66 14.29
C ALA A 248 -59.47 23.18 14.36
N VAL A 249 -59.68 21.86 14.51
CA VAL A 249 -61.01 21.24 14.67
C VAL A 249 -61.67 21.71 15.97
N GLN A 250 -60.96 21.71 17.09
CA GLN A 250 -61.50 22.21 18.36
C GLN A 250 -61.93 23.69 18.28
N ARG A 251 -61.13 24.51 17.59
CA ARG A 251 -61.46 25.92 17.39
C ARG A 251 -62.69 26.11 16.51
N GLN A 252 -62.84 25.30 15.44
CA GLN A 252 -64.03 25.30 14.60
C GLN A 252 -65.30 24.94 15.38
N GLN A 253 -65.23 23.93 16.24
CA GLN A 253 -66.36 23.53 17.09
C GLN A 253 -66.75 24.66 18.06
N THR A 254 -65.75 25.33 18.64
CA THR A 254 -65.98 26.45 19.56
C THR A 254 -66.68 27.62 18.88
N GLU A 255 -66.28 27.99 17.66
CA GLU A 255 -66.94 29.06 16.91
C GLU A 255 -68.36 28.67 16.49
N ARG A 256 -68.59 27.44 16.02
CA ARG A 256 -69.95 26.95 15.70
C ARG A 256 -70.89 26.98 16.90
N LEU A 257 -70.41 26.59 18.08
CA LEU A 257 -71.21 26.63 19.31
C LEU A 257 -71.60 28.07 19.70
N LYS A 258 -70.71 29.04 19.49
CA LYS A 258 -71.06 30.45 19.69
C LYS A 258 -72.13 30.90 18.69
N ASP A 259 -71.96 30.57 17.41
CA ASP A 259 -72.92 30.94 16.37
C ASP A 259 -74.32 30.34 16.63
N GLU A 260 -74.40 29.06 17.04
CA GLU A 260 -75.66 28.41 17.45
C GLU A 260 -76.27 29.04 18.70
N PHE A 261 -75.45 29.42 19.69
CA PHE A 261 -75.93 30.11 20.89
C PHE A 261 -76.51 31.48 20.53
N PHE A 262 -75.84 32.27 19.70
CA PHE A 262 -76.36 33.56 19.24
C PHE A 262 -77.63 33.42 18.37
N ALA A 263 -77.74 32.36 17.57
CA ALA A 263 -78.93 32.08 16.77
C ALA A 263 -80.14 31.62 17.60
N ASN A 264 -79.94 30.95 18.74
CA ASN A 264 -81.02 30.49 19.62
C ASN A 264 -81.45 31.54 20.67
N VAL A 265 -80.63 32.57 20.90
CA VAL A 265 -80.89 33.65 21.90
C VAL A 265 -81.45 34.93 21.24
N SER A 266 -81.48 35.00 19.90
CA SER A 266 -82.11 36.06 19.11
C SER A 266 -83.54 35.67 18.70
#